data_AF-A0A7G8ACX3-F1
#
_entry.id   AF-A0A7G8ACX3-F1
#
_cell.length_a   1.000
_cell.length_b   1.000
_cell.length_c   1.000
_cell.angle_alpha   90.00
_cell.angle_beta   90.00
_cell.angle_gamma   90.00
#
_symmetry.space_group_name_H-M   'P 1'
#
loop_
_entity.id
_entity.type
_entity.pdbx_description
1 polymer ?
#
loop_
_entity_poly.entity_id
_entity_poly.type
_entity_poly.pdbx_seq_one_letter_code
_entity_poly.pdbx_strand_id
1 'polypeptide(L)'
;MTPLTQIKIARGLFKAPATLTEVDRNALAVIQNLGGEITDAGKLGTLVSTKVASARNQRLLGGRLIKRLEGMGLLERRRSEESVSMFALTESGAEQARASKLPNTAQILA
;
A
#
# COMPACT_ATOMS: atom_id res chain seq x y z
N MET A 1 -12.54 -2.77 -51.98
CA MET A 1 -12.26 -3.87 -51.04
C MET A 1 -10.88 -3.65 -50.45
N THR A 2 -10.78 -3.34 -49.16
CA THR A 2 -9.51 -3.24 -48.44
C THR A 2 -9.41 -4.41 -47.47
N PRO A 3 -8.27 -5.13 -47.40
CA PRO A 3 -8.15 -6.29 -46.53
C PRO A 3 -8.07 -5.83 -45.07
N LEU A 4 -8.88 -6.42 -44.20
CA LEU A 4 -8.82 -6.24 -42.75
C LEU A 4 -7.51 -6.84 -42.24
N THR A 5 -6.55 -5.99 -41.86
CA THR A 5 -5.31 -6.40 -41.22
C THR A 5 -5.64 -7.08 -39.88
N GLN A 6 -5.54 -8.40 -39.83
CA GLN A 6 -5.66 -9.17 -38.58
C GLN A 6 -4.49 -8.81 -37.66
N ILE A 7 -4.74 -7.95 -36.68
CA ILE A 7 -3.81 -7.71 -35.58
C ILE A 7 -3.79 -8.98 -34.72
N LYS A 8 -2.75 -9.80 -34.89
CA LYS A 8 -2.45 -10.92 -33.98
C LYS A 8 -1.98 -10.32 -32.65
N ILE A 9 -2.90 -10.12 -31.72
CA ILE A 9 -2.57 -9.77 -30.34
C ILE A 9 -1.81 -10.96 -29.76
N ALA A 10 -0.50 -10.81 -29.62
CA ALA A 10 0.33 -11.79 -28.94
C ALA A 10 -0.19 -11.93 -27.50
N ARG A 11 -0.71 -13.12 -27.17
CA ARG A 11 -1.01 -13.54 -25.80
C ARG A 11 0.30 -13.74 -25.04
N GLY A 12 0.96 -12.63 -24.72
CA GLY A 12 2.13 -12.59 -23.85
C GLY A 12 1.74 -11.87 -22.56
N LEU A 13 1.42 -12.64 -21.51
CA LEU A 13 1.62 -12.31 -20.09
C LEU A 13 1.69 -10.81 -19.71
N PHE A 14 0.65 -10.03 -19.97
CA PHE A 14 0.44 -8.82 -19.20
C PHE A 14 -0.07 -9.26 -17.83
N LYS A 15 0.83 -9.36 -16.83
CA LYS A 15 0.39 -9.25 -15.43
C LYS A 15 -0.27 -7.88 -15.33
N ALA A 16 -1.60 -7.85 -15.32
CA ALA A 16 -2.33 -6.63 -15.03
C ALA A 16 -1.72 -5.98 -13.76
N PRO A 17 -1.51 -4.65 -13.72
CA PRO A 17 -1.04 -4.01 -12.50
C PRO A 17 -1.98 -4.41 -11.37
N ALA A 18 -1.42 -4.89 -10.26
CA ALA A 18 -2.23 -5.33 -9.13
C ALA A 18 -3.13 -4.16 -8.71
N THR A 19 -4.43 -4.31 -8.93
CA THR A 19 -5.40 -3.29 -8.53
C THR A 19 -5.34 -3.14 -7.02
N LEU A 20 -5.14 -1.92 -6.53
CA LEU A 20 -5.12 -1.66 -5.09
C LEU A 20 -6.42 -2.14 -4.45
N THR A 21 -6.31 -2.94 -3.40
CA THR A 21 -7.47 -3.29 -2.57
C THR A 21 -7.85 -2.11 -1.68
N GLU A 22 -9.04 -2.16 -1.07
CA GLU A 22 -9.44 -1.17 -0.07
C GLU A 22 -8.46 -1.12 1.11
N VAL A 23 -8.00 -2.29 1.55
CA VAL A 23 -7.02 -2.39 2.65
C VAL A 23 -5.68 -1.75 2.27
N ASP A 24 -5.25 -1.88 1.01
CA ASP A 24 -4.01 -1.24 0.52
C ASP A 24 -4.16 0.29 0.48
N ARG A 25 -5.31 0.79 0.01
CA ARG A 25 -5.62 2.23 0.03
C ARG A 25 -5.69 2.79 1.45
N ASN A 26 -6.28 2.03 2.37
CA ASN A 26 -6.35 2.42 3.78
C ASN A 26 -4.95 2.47 4.41
N ALA A 27 -4.10 1.49 4.09
CA ALA A 27 -2.71 1.48 4.55
C ALA A 27 -1.92 2.69 4.03
N LEU A 28 -2.04 3.03 2.74
CA LEU A 28 -1.37 4.21 2.16
C LEU A 28 -1.80 5.51 2.85
N ALA A 29 -3.10 5.68 3.08
CA ALA A 29 -3.61 6.88 3.73
C ALA A 29 -3.29 6.93 5.23
N VAL A 30 -3.21 5.79 5.93
CA VAL A 30 -2.66 5.73 7.30
C VAL A 30 -1.20 6.19 7.31
N ILE A 31 -0.35 5.69 6.41
CA ILE A 31 1.06 6.09 6.33
C ILE A 31 1.19 7.58 6.01
N GLN A 32 0.37 8.10 5.10
CA GLN A 32 0.32 9.53 4.78
C GLN A 32 -0.01 10.38 6.01
N ASN A 33 -0.98 9.95 6.82
CA ASN A 33 -1.38 10.65 8.05
C ASN A 33 -0.31 10.58 9.15
N LEU A 34 0.59 9.60 9.10
CA LEU A 34 1.74 9.49 10.00
C LEU A 34 2.94 10.35 9.57
N GLY A 35 2.78 11.18 8.54
CA GLY A 35 3.87 12.00 7.99
C GLY A 35 4.52 11.41 6.74
N GLY A 36 3.94 10.35 6.17
CA GLY A 36 4.42 9.70 4.95
C GLY A 36 5.47 8.61 5.17
N GLU A 37 5.76 8.27 6.42
CA GLU A 37 6.76 7.26 6.78
C GLU A 37 6.21 6.29 7.85
N ILE A 38 6.70 5.05 7.83
CA ILE A 38 6.35 4.01 8.81
C ILE A 38 7.57 3.14 9.14
N THR A 39 7.79 2.91 10.43
CA THR A 39 8.88 2.07 10.96
C THR A 39 8.36 0.77 11.62
N ASP A 40 7.12 0.76 12.08
CA ASP A 40 6.52 -0.37 12.79
C ASP A 40 5.35 -1.00 12.00
N ALA A 41 5.58 -2.21 11.50
CA ALA A 41 4.58 -3.03 10.85
C ALA A 41 3.41 -3.41 11.78
N GLY A 42 3.67 -3.58 13.09
CA GLY A 42 2.62 -3.82 14.09
C GLY A 42 1.66 -2.64 14.17
N LYS A 43 2.19 -1.42 14.34
CA LYS A 43 1.40 -0.18 14.35
C LYS A 43 0.54 -0.03 13.09
N LEU A 44 1.12 -0.25 11.90
CA LEU A 44 0.35 -0.21 10.65
C LEU A 44 -0.79 -1.24 10.65
N GLY A 45 -0.50 -2.48 11.04
CA GLY A 45 -1.50 -3.54 11.11
C GLY A 45 -2.63 -3.24 12.08
N THR A 46 -2.33 -2.60 13.21
CA THR A 46 -3.34 -2.16 14.18
C THR A 46 -4.23 -1.07 13.61
N LEU A 47 -3.64 -0.05 12.97
CA LEU A 47 -4.37 1.11 12.43
C LEU A 47 -5.23 0.76 11.21
N VAL A 48 -4.84 -0.26 10.45
CA VAL A 48 -5.58 -0.72 9.26
C VAL A 48 -6.61 -1.80 9.61
N SER A 49 -6.44 -2.52 10.72
CA SER A 49 -7.37 -3.59 11.12
C SER A 49 -8.71 -3.03 11.60
N THR A 50 -9.80 -3.47 10.99
CA THR A 50 -11.17 -3.13 11.39
C THR A 50 -11.72 -4.00 12.52
N LYS A 51 -10.96 -5.00 12.96
CA LYS A 51 -11.34 -5.93 14.04
C LYS A 51 -10.27 -6.00 15.11
N VAL A 52 -10.68 -6.35 16.34
CA VAL A 52 -9.76 -6.74 17.41
C VAL A 52 -9.07 -8.04 16.98
N ALA A 53 -7.78 -7.94 16.69
CA ALA A 53 -6.93 -9.05 16.31
C ALA A 53 -5.76 -9.15 17.29
N SER A 54 -5.21 -10.35 17.49
CA SER A 54 -4.02 -10.51 18.33
C SER A 54 -2.86 -9.68 17.80
N ALA A 55 -1.97 -9.23 18.70
CA ALA A 55 -0.77 -8.45 18.33
C ALA A 55 0.09 -9.18 17.26
N ARG A 56 0.14 -10.52 17.30
CA ARG A 56 0.80 -11.33 16.29
C ARG A 56 0.14 -11.18 14.91
N ASN A 57 -1.17 -11.22 14.83
CA ASN A 57 -1.90 -11.09 13.58
C ASN A 57 -1.82 -9.67 13.00
N GLN A 58 -1.82 -8.64 13.85
CA GLN A 58 -1.61 -7.25 13.44
C GLN A 58 -0.23 -7.06 12.82
N ARG A 59 0.84 -7.54 13.47
CA ARG A 59 2.20 -7.49 12.90
C ARG A 59 2.29 -8.21 11.55
N LEU A 60 1.68 -9.39 11.41
CA LEU A 60 1.66 -10.12 10.15
C LEU A 60 0.89 -9.38 9.05
N LEU A 61 -0.25 -8.77 9.39
CA LEU A 61 -1.03 -7.96 8.47
C LEU A 61 -0.22 -6.76 7.97
N GLY A 62 0.32 -5.95 8.87
CA GLY A 62 1.09 -4.78 8.49
C GLY A 62 2.37 -5.13 7.72
N GLY A 63 3.06 -6.21 8.09
CA GLY A 63 4.23 -6.67 7.34
C GLY A 63 3.88 -7.13 5.92
N ARG A 64 2.74 -7.79 5.72
CA ARG A 64 2.25 -8.17 4.39
C ARG A 64 1.85 -6.95 3.56
N LEU A 65 1.22 -5.94 4.19
CA LEU A 65 0.85 -4.70 3.51
C LEU A 65 2.08 -3.93 3.06
N ILE A 66 3.07 -3.75 3.94
CA ILE A 66 4.35 -3.10 3.59
C ILE A 66 5.00 -3.81 2.40
N LYS A 67 5.18 -5.14 2.49
CA LYS A 67 5.81 -5.92 1.41
C LYS A 67 5.06 -5.81 0.08
N ARG A 68 3.72 -5.77 0.13
CA ARG A 68 2.89 -5.63 -1.08
C ARG A 68 3.04 -4.24 -1.69
N LEU A 69 2.91 -3.18 -0.88
CA LEU A 69 3.01 -1.80 -1.34
C LEU A 69 4.43 -1.45 -1.82
N GLU A 70 5.46 -2.00 -1.17
CA GLU A 70 6.86 -1.95 -1.64
C GLU A 70 7.00 -2.65 -3.00
N GLY A 71 6.43 -3.86 -3.15
CA GLY A 71 6.43 -4.60 -4.43
C GLY A 71 5.63 -3.91 -5.55
N MET A 72 4.76 -2.95 -5.21
CA MET A 72 4.02 -2.12 -6.16
C MET A 72 4.70 -0.77 -6.43
N GLY A 73 5.84 -0.48 -5.80
CA GLY A 73 6.55 0.79 -5.94
C GLY A 73 5.87 1.99 -5.27
N LEU A 74 4.94 1.74 -4.34
CA LEU A 74 4.22 2.78 -3.60
C LEU A 74 4.89 3.12 -2.26
N LEU A 75 5.73 2.20 -1.77
CA LEU A 75 6.65 2.43 -0.67
C LEU A 75 8.09 2.20 -1.12
N GLU A 76 8.99 2.98 -0.57
CA GLU A 76 10.43 2.75 -0.66
C GLU A 76 11.02 2.46 0.71
N ARG A 77 11.94 1.52 0.77
CA ARG A 77 12.68 1.21 1.99
C ARG A 77 13.82 2.21 2.15
N ARG A 78 13.83 2.93 3.27
CA ARG A 78 14.92 3.80 3.70
C ARG A 78 15.71 3.12 4.83
N ARG A 79 17.04 3.29 4.81
CA ARG A 79 17.89 2.87 5.92
C ARG A 79 17.79 3.94 7.00
N SER A 80 17.35 3.56 8.19
CA SER A 80 17.52 4.38 9.38
C SER A 80 18.89 4.09 10.01
N GLU A 81 19.51 5.12 10.59
CA GLU A 81 20.74 5.00 11.38
C GLU A 81 20.57 4.02 12.56
N GLU A 82 19.35 3.83 13.04
CA GLU A 82 19.01 2.97 14.18
C GLU A 82 18.81 1.48 13.81
N SER A 83 19.20 1.06 12.59
CA SER A 83 19.00 -0.32 12.08
C SER A 83 17.54 -0.80 11.99
N VAL A 84 16.57 0.09 12.19
CA VAL A 84 15.15 -0.18 11.97
C VAL A 84 14.82 0.04 10.49
N SER A 85 14.08 -0.89 9.89
CA SER A 85 13.58 -0.69 8.52
C SER A 85 12.51 0.40 8.51
N MET A 86 12.82 1.52 7.85
CA MET A 86 11.88 2.61 7.62
C MET A 86 11.32 2.49 6.20
N PHE A 87 10.03 2.77 6.04
CA PHE A 87 9.38 2.77 4.74
C PHE A 87 8.71 4.11 4.53
N ALA A 88 9.04 4.78 3.42
CA ALA A 88 8.46 6.07 3.04
C ALA A 88 7.53 5.89 1.84
N LEU A 89 6.51 6.73 1.73
CA LEU A 89 5.71 6.83 0.51
C LEU A 89 6.59 7.33 -0.63
N THR A 90 6.49 6.67 -1.79
CA THR A 90 6.97 7.26 -3.04
C THR A 90 6.00 8.35 -3.48
N GLU A 91 6.37 9.13 -4.49
CA GLU A 91 5.47 10.13 -5.10
C GLU A 91 4.15 9.48 -5.55
N SER A 92 4.24 8.35 -6.25
CA SER A 92 3.06 7.56 -6.66
C SER A 92 2.26 7.05 -5.46
N GLY A 93 2.94 6.60 -4.38
CA GLY A 93 2.27 6.22 -3.14
C GLY A 93 1.49 7.36 -2.50
N ALA A 94 2.05 8.57 -2.48
CA ALA A 94 1.41 9.77 -1.95
C ALA A 94 0.21 10.21 -2.80
N GLU A 95 0.30 10.13 -4.13
CA GLU A 95 -0.83 10.39 -5.03
C GLU A 95 -1.99 9.40 -4.79
N GLN A 96 -1.68 8.11 -4.67
CA GLN A 96 -2.67 7.08 -4.37
C GLN A 96 -3.29 7.28 -2.99
N ALA A 97 -2.50 7.70 -2.00
CA ALA A 97 -2.98 8.04 -0.67
C ALA A 97 -3.96 9.22 -0.69
N ARG A 98 -3.67 10.28 -1.46
CA ARG A 98 -4.56 11.45 -1.62
C ARG A 98 -5.83 11.14 -2.40
N ALA A 99 -5.75 10.23 -3.38
CA ALA A 99 -6.92 9.75 -4.12
C ALA A 99 -7.83 8.86 -3.26
N SER A 100 -7.31 8.30 -2.18
CA SER A 100 -8.09 7.52 -1.22
C SER A 100 -8.99 8.43 -0.38
N LYS A 101 -10.30 8.34 -0.62
CA LYS A 101 -11.32 8.93 0.26
C LYS A 101 -11.46 8.09 1.53
N LEU A 102 -10.46 8.09 2.40
CA LEU A 102 -10.68 7.58 3.74
C LEU A 102 -11.69 8.49 4.46
N PRO A 103 -12.70 7.95 5.16
CA PRO A 103 -13.37 8.72 6.19
C PRO A 103 -12.30 9.14 7.21
N ASN A 104 -12.27 10.44 7.50
CA ASN A 104 -11.27 11.11 8.31
C ASN A 104 -10.85 10.27 9.53
N THR A 105 -9.60 9.80 9.54
CA THR A 105 -8.99 9.00 10.62
C THR A 105 -9.03 9.72 11.97
N ALA A 106 -9.36 11.01 11.98
CA ALA A 106 -9.72 11.79 13.17
C ALA A 106 -10.88 11.16 13.99
N GLN A 107 -11.67 10.24 13.44
CA GLN A 107 -12.69 9.48 14.19
C GLN A 107 -12.21 8.14 14.77
N ILE A 108 -11.04 7.62 14.36
CA ILE A 108 -10.54 6.31 14.85
C ILE A 108 -9.85 6.46 16.23
N LEU A 109 -9.50 7.69 16.61
CA LEU A 109 -8.77 8.01 17.84
C LEU A 109 -9.56 8.93 18.81
N ALA A 110 -10.84 9.20 18.53
CA ALA A 110 -11.72 10.02 19.39
C ALA A 110 -12.50 9.15 20.39
#